data_AF-A0A747Y0K3-F1
#
_entry.id   AF-A0A747Y0K3-F1
#
_cell.length_a   1.000
_cell.length_b   1.000
_cell.length_c   1.000
_cell.angle_alpha   90.00
_cell.angle_beta   90.00
_cell.angle_gamma   90.00
#
_symmetry.space_group_name_H-M   'P 1'
#
loop_
_entity.id
_entity.type
_entity.pdbx_description
1 polymer ?
#
loop_
_entity_poly.entity_id
_entity_poly.type
_entity_poly.pdbx_seq_one_letter_code
_entity_poly.pdbx_strand_id
1 'polypeptide(L)'
;GSNFFSNFYIRRSLRIFPLYYVYILVVFIYCSYLGIEDVQNWFYYIFYVQNYTMAWNGFLYVPGQEFGHTWSLAVEEQFYLLWPLVVFFCNRKWIFISAVILSCVAIASRFYLAEYTSIVSFAPLFSAMDTLLIGAIIAVISVNQKAMRIVSCSLLAIGLFWFIAVVKFGILIYGWHTGPEIANQSLYLSSNMLFAGIIGVIASGVIKAKFLTIAPLIYLGKISYGLYLWHPFAIQIVDSLQYRGHFLWISGPMIDVSKLALTIAISALSFKFFELPFLRLKDKASEWLNR
;
A
#
# COMPACT_ATOMS: atom_id res chain seq x y z
N GLY A 1 12.55 13.53 21.95
CA GLY A 1 12.32 12.98 23.29
C GLY A 1 13.02 11.63 23.37
N SER A 2 13.51 11.25 24.55
CA SER A 2 14.26 10.01 24.80
C SER A 2 13.58 8.74 24.24
N ASN A 3 12.25 8.73 24.17
CA ASN A 3 11.46 7.57 23.73
C ASN A 3 10.84 7.68 22.33
N PHE A 4 11.33 8.59 21.47
CA PHE A 4 10.78 8.78 20.12
C PHE A 4 10.80 7.49 19.29
N PHE A 5 11.96 6.84 19.19
CA PHE A 5 12.11 5.62 18.39
C PHE A 5 11.34 4.44 18.98
N SER A 6 11.44 4.22 20.29
CA SER A 6 10.74 3.12 20.97
C SER A 6 9.22 3.22 20.78
N ASN A 7 8.65 4.41 20.99
CA ASN A 7 7.21 4.63 20.77
C ASN A 7 6.82 4.44 19.31
N PHE A 8 7.65 4.89 18.36
CA PHE A 8 7.38 4.73 16.93
C PHE A 8 7.36 3.26 16.51
N TYR A 9 8.43 2.51 16.81
CA TYR A 9 8.58 1.12 16.38
C TYR A 9 7.59 0.19 17.08
N ILE A 10 7.39 0.30 18.40
CA ILE A 10 6.45 -0.58 19.12
C ILE A 10 5.02 -0.42 18.59
N ARG A 11 4.58 0.83 18.35
CA ARG A 11 3.24 1.10 17.83
C ARG A 11 3.04 0.54 16.43
N ARG A 12 4.08 0.57 15.60
CA ARG A 12 4.06 0.04 14.24
C ARG A 12 4.10 -1.48 14.24
N SER A 13 5.04 -2.08 14.98
CA SER A 13 5.18 -3.53 15.07
C SER A 13 3.91 -4.19 15.58
N LEU A 14 3.30 -3.68 16.66
CA LEU A 14 2.04 -4.23 17.19
C LEU A 14 0.84 -4.08 16.25
N ARG A 15 0.92 -3.18 15.25
CA ARG A 15 -0.12 -3.01 14.24
C ARG A 15 0.08 -3.94 13.04
N ILE A 16 1.33 -4.16 12.63
CA ILE A 16 1.64 -4.82 11.35
C ILE A 16 2.04 -6.28 11.56
N PHE A 17 3.05 -6.52 12.39
CA PHE A 17 3.72 -7.82 12.48
C PHE A 17 2.78 -8.96 12.89
N PRO A 18 1.91 -8.84 13.92
CA PRO A 18 1.08 -9.96 14.34
C PRO A 18 0.26 -10.53 13.19
N LEU A 19 -0.47 -9.66 12.47
CA LEU A 19 -1.37 -10.11 11.41
C LEU A 19 -0.61 -10.54 10.17
N TYR A 20 0.47 -9.84 9.82
CA TYR A 20 1.33 -10.23 8.71
C TYR A 20 1.89 -11.65 8.86
N TYR A 21 2.43 -11.98 10.03
CA TYR A 21 3.00 -13.31 10.26
C TYR A 21 1.92 -14.40 10.35
N VAL A 22 0.73 -14.09 10.87
CA VAL A 22 -0.41 -15.03 10.80
C VAL A 22 -0.84 -15.27 9.36
N TYR A 23 -0.91 -14.22 8.54
CA TYR A 23 -1.24 -14.36 7.13
C TYR A 23 -0.22 -15.24 6.39
N ILE A 24 1.08 -15.00 6.59
CA ILE A 24 2.15 -15.85 6.06
C ILE A 24 1.92 -17.31 6.46
N LEU A 25 1.66 -17.57 7.74
CA LEU A 25 1.45 -18.91 8.26
C LEU A 25 0.21 -19.58 7.63
N VAL A 26 -0.90 -18.87 7.53
CA VAL A 26 -2.14 -19.40 6.95
C VAL A 26 -1.95 -19.77 5.48
N VAL A 27 -1.35 -18.87 4.70
CA VAL A 27 -1.12 -19.13 3.28
C VAL A 27 -0.04 -20.20 3.10
N PHE A 28 0.98 -20.27 3.96
CA PHE A 28 1.94 -21.38 3.98
C PHE A 28 1.26 -22.74 4.14
N ILE A 29 0.38 -22.87 5.13
CA ILE A 29 -0.37 -24.11 5.38
C ILE A 29 -1.27 -24.44 4.18
N TYR A 30 -1.94 -23.43 3.61
CA TYR A 30 -2.80 -23.60 2.44
C TYR A 30 -2.03 -24.09 1.20
N CYS A 31 -0.90 -23.45 0.85
CA CYS A 31 -0.06 -23.87 -0.27
C CYS A 31 0.51 -25.27 -0.06
N SER A 32 0.94 -25.59 1.17
CA SER A 32 1.45 -26.93 1.53
C SER A 32 0.38 -28.00 1.37
N TYR A 33 -0.86 -27.72 1.80
CA TYR A 33 -1.99 -28.64 1.63
C TYR A 33 -2.32 -28.91 0.16
N LEU A 34 -2.13 -27.92 -0.71
CA LEU A 34 -2.35 -28.07 -2.16
C LEU A 34 -1.18 -28.73 -2.91
N GLY A 35 -0.07 -29.03 -2.23
CA GLY A 35 1.13 -29.57 -2.88
C GLY A 35 1.79 -28.57 -3.84
N ILE A 36 1.63 -27.26 -3.60
CA ILE A 36 2.34 -26.23 -4.36
C ILE A 36 3.78 -26.23 -3.84
N GLU A 37 4.70 -26.90 -4.54
CA GLU A 37 6.07 -27.18 -4.09
C GLU A 37 7.08 -26.04 -4.32
N ASP A 38 6.71 -24.96 -5.01
CA ASP A 38 7.62 -23.87 -5.41
C ASP A 38 7.86 -22.83 -4.31
N VAL A 39 7.99 -23.31 -3.08
CA VAL A 39 8.00 -22.51 -1.84
C VAL A 39 9.39 -22.32 -1.26
N GLN A 40 10.41 -22.36 -2.12
CA GLN A 40 11.81 -22.44 -1.68
C GLN A 40 12.32 -21.18 -0.95
N ASN A 41 11.51 -20.14 -0.77
CA ASN A 41 12.00 -18.81 -0.39
C ASN A 41 11.08 -18.00 0.55
N TRP A 42 10.36 -18.67 1.46
CA TRP A 42 9.59 -18.03 2.54
C TRP A 42 10.40 -17.06 3.39
N PHE A 43 11.72 -17.28 3.47
CA PHE A 43 12.67 -16.41 4.15
C PHE A 43 12.51 -14.94 3.74
N TYR A 44 12.28 -14.66 2.45
CA TYR A 44 12.17 -13.27 1.99
C TYR A 44 10.97 -12.53 2.59
N TYR A 45 9.88 -13.22 2.87
CA TYR A 45 8.69 -12.65 3.50
C TYR A 45 8.91 -12.41 4.99
N ILE A 46 9.66 -13.29 5.67
CA ILE A 46 9.98 -13.13 7.09
C ILE A 46 10.78 -11.84 7.33
N PHE A 47 11.72 -11.55 6.42
CA PHE A 47 12.64 -10.41 6.51
C PHE A 47 12.21 -9.18 5.71
N TYR A 48 11.01 -9.16 5.12
CA TYR A 48 10.52 -8.03 4.33
C TYR A 48 11.46 -7.64 3.17
N VAL A 49 11.99 -8.63 2.45
CA VAL A 49 12.84 -8.43 1.26
C VAL A 49 12.26 -9.03 -0.02
N GLN A 50 11.03 -9.54 0.04
CA GLN A 50 10.34 -10.15 -1.10
C GLN A 50 10.18 -9.20 -2.29
N ASN A 51 10.11 -7.89 -2.07
CA ASN A 51 10.00 -6.91 -3.15
C ASN A 51 11.19 -6.93 -4.12
N TYR A 52 12.39 -7.24 -3.63
CA TYR A 52 13.58 -7.37 -4.48
C TYR A 52 13.62 -8.69 -5.23
N THR A 53 13.27 -9.79 -4.57
CA THR A 53 13.15 -11.10 -5.23
C THR A 53 12.08 -11.07 -6.32
N MET A 54 10.93 -10.45 -6.02
CA MET A 54 9.84 -10.24 -6.96
C MET A 54 10.27 -9.34 -8.13
N ALA A 55 11.06 -8.29 -7.86
CA ALA A 55 11.66 -7.47 -8.92
C ALA A 55 12.55 -8.33 -9.83
N TRP A 56 13.49 -9.07 -9.27
CA TRP A 56 14.49 -9.79 -10.06
C TRP A 56 13.95 -10.99 -10.83
N ASN A 57 12.99 -11.71 -10.23
CA ASN A 57 12.50 -12.98 -10.75
C ASN A 57 11.09 -12.89 -11.36
N GLY A 58 10.40 -11.76 -11.20
CA GLY A 58 8.99 -11.59 -11.60
C GLY A 58 7.99 -12.20 -10.62
N PHE A 59 6.69 -11.94 -10.85
CA PHE A 59 5.60 -12.48 -10.02
C PHE A 59 5.47 -14.01 -10.07
N LEU A 60 6.16 -14.69 -11.00
CA LEU A 60 6.09 -16.14 -11.20
C LEU A 60 6.78 -16.96 -10.09
N TYR A 61 7.61 -16.33 -9.25
CA TYR A 61 8.32 -16.97 -8.12
C TYR A 61 7.71 -16.62 -6.75
N VAL A 62 6.49 -16.09 -6.74
CA VAL A 62 5.71 -15.84 -5.54
C VAL A 62 4.95 -17.14 -5.22
N PRO A 63 4.86 -17.59 -3.95
CA PRO A 63 3.99 -18.70 -3.57
C PRO A 63 2.51 -18.36 -3.86
N GLY A 64 2.10 -18.58 -5.11
CA GLY A 64 0.80 -18.15 -5.65
C GLY A 64 0.61 -16.63 -5.78
N GLN A 65 -0.55 -16.21 -6.31
CA GLN A 65 -0.95 -14.80 -6.47
C GLN A 65 -1.23 -14.11 -5.11
N GLU A 66 -1.34 -14.90 -4.05
CA GLU A 66 -1.76 -14.49 -2.71
C GLU A 66 -0.79 -13.48 -2.11
N PHE A 67 0.52 -13.68 -2.23
CA PHE A 67 1.51 -12.75 -1.68
C PHE A 67 1.87 -11.59 -2.59
N GLY A 68 1.36 -11.55 -3.83
CA GLY A 68 1.78 -10.57 -4.83
C GLY A 68 1.74 -9.15 -4.27
N HIS A 69 0.66 -8.77 -3.61
CA HIS A 69 0.48 -7.44 -3.00
C HIS A 69 1.46 -7.09 -1.86
N THR A 70 2.10 -8.07 -1.20
CA THR A 70 2.93 -7.83 -0.01
C THR A 70 4.26 -7.14 -0.30
N TRP A 71 4.65 -6.95 -1.57
CA TRP A 71 5.83 -6.15 -1.93
C TRP A 71 5.75 -4.74 -1.35
N SER A 72 4.56 -4.13 -1.33
CA SER A 72 4.40 -2.75 -0.84
C SER A 72 4.60 -2.68 0.67
N LEU A 73 4.28 -3.76 1.40
CA LEU A 73 4.54 -3.84 2.83
C LEU A 73 6.04 -3.96 3.13
N ALA A 74 6.81 -4.68 2.30
CA ALA A 74 8.27 -4.68 2.39
C ALA A 74 8.86 -3.29 2.15
N VAL A 75 8.40 -2.58 1.11
CA VAL A 75 8.80 -1.19 0.87
C VAL A 75 8.49 -0.31 2.07
N GLU A 76 7.32 -0.45 2.67
CA GLU A 76 6.97 0.31 3.87
C GLU A 76 7.93 0.02 5.03
N GLU A 77 8.18 -1.25 5.39
CA GLU A 77 9.08 -1.57 6.49
C GLU A 77 10.51 -1.08 6.25
N GLN A 78 11.01 -1.20 5.01
CA GLN A 78 12.32 -0.66 4.62
C GLN A 78 12.36 0.87 4.73
N PHE A 79 11.30 1.55 4.27
CA PHE A 79 11.18 3.01 4.38
C PHE A 79 11.16 3.45 5.85
N TYR A 80 10.36 2.78 6.68
CA TYR A 80 10.21 3.15 8.09
C TYR A 80 11.35 2.71 9.00
N LEU A 81 12.28 1.89 8.50
CA LEU A 81 13.58 1.68 9.13
C LEU A 81 14.50 2.89 8.98
N LEU A 82 14.45 3.57 7.82
CA LEU A 82 15.37 4.65 7.45
C LEU A 82 14.80 6.05 7.73
N TRP A 83 13.54 6.30 7.36
CA TRP A 83 12.94 7.62 7.38
C TRP A 83 12.85 8.27 8.77
N PRO A 84 12.55 7.54 9.88
CA PRO A 84 12.58 8.12 11.22
C PRO A 84 13.95 8.69 11.61
N LEU A 85 15.06 8.17 11.06
CA LEU A 85 16.40 8.73 11.27
C LEU A 85 16.50 10.12 10.62
N VAL A 86 16.00 10.27 9.39
CA VAL A 86 15.94 11.58 8.71
C VAL A 86 15.10 12.56 9.54
N VAL A 87 13.93 12.15 10.02
CA VAL A 87 13.06 13.01 10.85
C VAL A 87 13.72 13.39 12.18
N PHE A 88 14.52 12.50 12.77
CA PHE A 88 15.19 12.74 14.04
C PHE A 88 16.39 13.68 13.91
N PHE A 89 17.22 13.51 12.87
CA PHE A 89 18.47 14.27 12.70
C PHE A 89 18.31 15.55 11.88
N CYS A 90 17.28 15.66 11.04
CA CYS A 90 17.10 16.80 10.15
C CYS A 90 16.05 17.78 10.68
N ASN A 91 16.30 19.08 10.47
CA ASN A 91 15.26 20.08 10.67
C ASN A 91 14.22 20.04 9.54
N ARG A 92 13.11 20.76 9.71
CA ARG A 92 11.98 20.78 8.78
C ARG A 92 12.36 21.16 7.33
N LYS A 93 13.34 22.06 7.14
CA LYS A 93 13.84 22.43 5.81
C LYS A 93 14.51 21.23 5.13
N TRP A 94 15.38 20.54 5.84
CA TRP A 94 16.10 19.38 5.31
C TRP A 94 15.18 18.17 5.12
N ILE A 95 14.20 17.93 6.01
CA ILE A 95 13.17 16.90 5.79
C ILE A 95 12.44 17.14 4.47
N PHE A 96 12.04 18.40 4.20
CA PHE A 96 11.38 18.76 2.95
C PHE A 96 12.28 18.52 1.73
N ILE A 97 13.51 19.04 1.77
CA ILE A 97 14.47 18.90 0.66
C ILE A 97 14.76 17.43 0.37
N SER A 98 15.07 16.64 1.40
CA SER A 98 15.33 15.20 1.26
C SER A 98 14.10 14.48 0.71
N ALA A 99 12.89 14.80 1.16
CA ALA A 99 11.68 14.19 0.64
C ALA A 99 11.46 14.50 -0.84
N VAL A 100 11.66 15.76 -1.26
CA VAL A 100 11.54 16.15 -2.67
C VAL A 100 12.60 15.45 -3.53
N ILE A 101 13.86 15.47 -3.11
CA ILE A 101 14.95 14.83 -3.87
C ILE A 101 14.71 13.33 -4.02
N LEU A 102 14.39 12.64 -2.92
CA LEU A 102 14.17 11.20 -2.94
C LEU A 102 12.91 10.82 -3.73
N SER A 103 11.86 11.65 -3.72
CA SER A 103 10.70 11.47 -4.61
C SER A 103 11.09 11.61 -6.08
N CYS A 104 11.90 12.60 -6.43
CA CYS A 104 12.39 12.77 -7.81
C CYS A 104 13.27 11.58 -8.24
N VAL A 105 14.15 11.10 -7.36
CA VAL A 105 14.96 9.90 -7.61
C VAL A 105 14.06 8.68 -7.84
N ALA A 106 13.03 8.50 -7.03
CA ALA A 106 12.13 7.36 -7.15
C ALA A 106 11.27 7.38 -8.41
N ILE A 107 10.81 8.56 -8.80
CA ILE A 107 10.10 8.74 -10.07
C ILE A 107 11.07 8.47 -11.23
N ALA A 108 12.28 9.01 -11.20
CA ALA A 108 13.26 8.82 -12.26
C ALA A 108 13.69 7.35 -12.39
N SER A 109 13.95 6.66 -11.28
CA SER A 109 14.33 5.23 -11.29
C SER A 109 13.19 4.38 -11.83
N ARG A 110 11.95 4.68 -11.47
CA ARG A 110 10.76 4.00 -11.99
C ARG A 110 10.65 4.12 -13.51
N PHE A 111 10.78 5.32 -14.05
CA PHE A 111 10.71 5.53 -15.51
C PHE A 111 11.91 4.91 -16.24
N TYR A 112 13.10 4.99 -15.66
CA TYR A 112 14.29 4.33 -16.23
C TYR A 112 14.13 2.80 -16.26
N LEU A 113 13.56 2.22 -15.20
CA LEU A 113 13.39 0.78 -15.09
C LEU A 113 12.14 0.23 -15.79
N ALA A 114 11.22 1.10 -16.23
CA ALA A 114 10.02 0.72 -16.97
C ALA A 114 10.34 0.00 -18.30
N GLU A 115 11.54 0.17 -18.84
CA GLU A 115 11.97 -0.50 -20.08
C GLU A 115 12.29 -2.00 -19.90
N TYR A 116 12.52 -2.46 -18.67
CA TYR A 116 12.97 -3.83 -18.41
C TYR A 116 11.79 -4.78 -18.10
N THR A 117 11.07 -4.52 -17.00
CA THR A 117 9.90 -5.28 -16.58
C THR A 117 8.96 -4.41 -15.77
N SER A 118 7.68 -4.81 -15.68
CA SER A 118 6.71 -4.05 -14.90
C SER A 118 7.07 -3.97 -13.42
N ILE A 119 7.43 -5.10 -12.79
CA ILE A 119 7.65 -5.14 -11.34
C ILE A 119 8.96 -4.49 -10.88
N VAL A 120 10.04 -4.61 -11.65
CA VAL A 120 11.32 -3.93 -11.32
C VAL A 120 11.14 -2.41 -11.30
N SER A 121 10.23 -1.90 -12.12
CA SER A 121 9.99 -0.47 -12.22
C SER A 121 9.35 0.14 -10.96
N PHE A 122 8.59 -0.64 -10.18
CA PHE A 122 7.87 -0.09 -9.02
C PHE A 122 8.13 -0.81 -7.68
N ALA A 123 8.55 -2.06 -7.63
CA ALA A 123 8.66 -2.79 -6.36
C ALA A 123 9.88 -2.44 -5.48
N PRO A 124 11.07 -2.11 -6.02
CA PRO A 124 12.20 -1.72 -5.19
C PRO A 124 11.93 -0.44 -4.39
N LEU A 125 12.45 -0.35 -3.16
CA LEU A 125 12.27 0.84 -2.29
C LEU A 125 12.58 2.13 -3.03
N PHE A 126 13.71 2.14 -3.74
CA PHE A 126 14.19 3.33 -4.41
C PHE A 126 13.26 3.77 -5.56
N SER A 127 12.33 2.93 -6.03
CA SER A 127 11.34 3.27 -7.07
C SER A 127 9.92 3.47 -6.52
N ALA A 128 9.61 3.05 -5.28
CA ALA A 128 8.27 3.18 -4.68
C ALA A 128 8.15 4.18 -3.53
N MET A 129 9.27 4.70 -3.02
CA MET A 129 9.25 5.59 -1.86
C MET A 129 8.60 6.95 -2.11
N ASP A 130 8.42 7.38 -3.36
CA ASP A 130 7.75 8.65 -3.72
C ASP A 130 6.35 8.77 -3.08
N THR A 131 5.56 7.69 -3.07
CA THR A 131 4.20 7.70 -2.49
C THR A 131 4.22 8.03 -1.00
N LEU A 132 5.17 7.45 -0.25
CA LEU A 132 5.35 7.68 1.18
C LEU A 132 5.94 9.08 1.45
N LEU A 133 6.88 9.50 0.61
CA LEU A 133 7.54 10.81 0.70
C LEU A 133 6.62 11.97 0.34
N ILE A 134 5.67 11.80 -0.59
CA ILE A 134 4.63 12.78 -0.87
C ILE A 134 3.79 13.03 0.40
N GLY A 135 3.49 11.97 1.17
CA GLY A 135 2.87 12.11 2.49
C GLY A 135 3.72 12.93 3.46
N ALA A 136 5.04 12.71 3.49
CA ALA A 136 5.96 13.51 4.30
C ALA A 136 6.01 14.99 3.85
N ILE A 137 5.99 15.25 2.54
CA ILE A 137 5.92 16.60 1.96
C ILE A 137 4.64 17.31 2.39
N ILE A 138 3.48 16.64 2.27
CA ILE A 138 2.19 17.19 2.71
C ILE A 138 2.23 17.50 4.21
N ALA A 139 2.76 16.59 5.03
CA ALA A 139 2.89 16.82 6.46
C ALA A 139 3.73 18.06 6.77
N VAL A 140 4.85 18.26 6.08
CA VAL A 140 5.68 19.46 6.23
C VAL A 140 4.94 20.70 5.77
N ILE A 141 4.21 20.69 4.66
CA ILE A 141 3.51 21.88 4.14
C ILE A 141 2.27 22.23 4.98
N SER A 142 1.66 21.24 5.65
CA SER A 142 0.39 21.37 6.40
C SER A 142 0.34 22.50 7.43
N VAL A 143 1.48 22.93 7.94
CA VAL A 143 1.57 24.04 8.90
C VAL A 143 1.13 25.38 8.29
N ASN A 144 1.25 25.54 6.97
CA ASN A 144 0.77 26.73 6.25
C ASN A 144 -0.44 26.36 5.38
N GLN A 145 -1.63 26.68 5.86
CA GLN A 145 -2.89 26.34 5.20
C GLN A 145 -3.00 26.87 3.76
N LYS A 146 -2.45 28.07 3.50
CA LYS A 146 -2.44 28.66 2.16
C LYS A 146 -1.52 27.88 1.22
N ALA A 147 -0.31 27.58 1.66
CA ALA A 147 0.65 26.79 0.87
C ALA A 147 0.09 25.39 0.61
N MET A 148 -0.48 24.76 1.64
CA MET A 148 -1.10 23.45 1.53
C MET A 148 -2.21 23.45 0.47
N ARG A 149 -3.13 24.43 0.56
CA ARG A 149 -4.23 24.58 -0.41
C ARG A 149 -3.71 24.71 -1.84
N ILE A 150 -2.74 25.59 -2.07
CA ILE A 150 -2.17 25.84 -3.40
C ILE A 150 -1.57 24.54 -3.95
N VAL A 151 -0.66 23.91 -3.20
CA VAL A 151 0.02 22.69 -3.64
C VAL A 151 -0.98 21.58 -3.92
N SER A 152 -2.00 21.41 -3.10
CA SER A 152 -2.97 20.33 -3.26
C SER A 152 -3.91 20.54 -4.43
N CYS A 153 -4.37 21.78 -4.66
CA CYS A 153 -5.13 22.11 -5.87
C CYS A 153 -4.27 21.92 -7.14
N SER A 154 -2.98 22.28 -7.09
CA SER A 154 -2.05 22.02 -8.19
C SER A 154 -1.84 20.53 -8.44
N LEU A 155 -1.65 19.72 -7.40
CA LEU A 155 -1.53 18.26 -7.52
C LEU A 155 -2.79 17.62 -8.10
N LEU A 156 -3.98 18.07 -7.68
CA LEU A 156 -5.25 17.62 -8.29
C LEU A 156 -5.33 17.98 -9.77
N ALA A 157 -5.04 19.24 -10.11
CA ALA A 157 -5.15 19.72 -11.49
C ALA A 157 -4.15 19.02 -12.41
N ILE A 158 -2.88 18.93 -12.00
CA ILE A 158 -1.81 18.26 -12.75
C ILE A 158 -2.10 16.76 -12.84
N GLY A 159 -2.45 16.12 -11.71
CA GLY A 159 -2.78 14.70 -11.67
C GLY A 159 -3.96 14.36 -12.57
N LEU A 160 -5.04 15.14 -12.54
CA LEU A 160 -6.21 14.93 -13.39
C LEU A 160 -5.89 15.16 -14.86
N PHE A 161 -5.18 16.24 -15.17
CA PHE A 161 -4.73 16.52 -16.53
C PHE A 161 -3.87 15.37 -17.08
N TRP A 162 -2.90 14.91 -16.31
CA TRP A 162 -1.99 13.84 -16.71
C TRP A 162 -2.71 12.49 -16.84
N PHE A 163 -3.61 12.16 -15.91
CA PHE A 163 -4.44 10.97 -16.00
C PHE A 163 -5.25 10.95 -17.29
N ILE A 164 -5.95 12.05 -17.61
CA ILE A 164 -6.74 12.16 -18.83
C ILE A 164 -5.86 12.08 -20.08
N ALA A 165 -4.69 12.75 -20.07
CA ALA A 165 -3.75 12.73 -21.18
C ALA A 165 -3.25 11.31 -21.47
N VAL A 166 -2.82 10.58 -20.43
CA VAL A 166 -2.30 9.21 -20.55
C VAL A 166 -3.40 8.25 -20.99
N VAL A 167 -4.61 8.33 -20.42
CA VAL A 167 -5.74 7.48 -20.84
C VAL A 167 -6.10 7.73 -22.29
N LYS A 168 -6.22 9.00 -22.72
CA LYS A 168 -6.52 9.32 -24.13
C LYS A 168 -5.43 8.86 -25.07
N PHE A 169 -4.16 9.12 -24.72
CA PHE A 169 -3.01 8.70 -25.51
C PHE A 169 -2.94 7.17 -25.63
N GLY A 170 -3.14 6.46 -24.51
CA GLY A 170 -3.18 5.00 -24.48
C GLY A 170 -4.28 4.43 -25.36
N ILE A 171 -5.50 4.93 -25.25
CA ILE A 171 -6.64 4.52 -26.09
C ILE A 171 -6.35 4.79 -27.58
N LEU A 172 -5.80 5.96 -27.92
CA LEU A 172 -5.55 6.37 -29.31
C LEU A 172 -4.47 5.54 -30.00
N ILE A 173 -3.43 5.09 -29.27
CA ILE A 173 -2.26 4.43 -29.87
C ILE A 173 -2.31 2.92 -29.74
N TYR A 174 -2.74 2.40 -28.59
CA TYR A 174 -2.60 0.98 -28.25
C TYR A 174 -3.94 0.23 -28.22
N GLY A 175 -5.07 0.92 -28.40
CA GLY A 175 -6.38 0.36 -28.04
C GLY A 175 -6.45 0.08 -26.53
N TRP A 176 -7.51 -0.58 -26.05
CA TRP A 176 -7.64 -0.95 -24.63
C TRP A 176 -6.63 -2.01 -24.16
N HIS A 177 -5.70 -2.42 -25.01
CA HIS A 177 -4.64 -3.34 -24.65
C HIS A 177 -3.60 -2.61 -23.82
N THR A 178 -3.12 -3.29 -22.78
CA THR A 178 -2.10 -2.82 -21.84
C THR A 178 -1.00 -2.07 -22.59
N GLY A 179 -0.98 -0.74 -22.42
CA GLY A 179 -0.02 0.14 -23.07
C GLY A 179 1.41 -0.12 -22.61
N PRO A 180 2.39 0.64 -23.14
CA PRO A 180 3.79 0.55 -22.71
C PRO A 180 3.88 0.78 -21.20
N GLU A 181 4.82 0.12 -20.52
CA GLU A 181 4.98 0.21 -19.06
C GLU A 181 5.12 1.66 -18.57
N ILE A 182 5.68 2.53 -19.40
CA ILE A 182 5.75 3.98 -19.20
C ILE A 182 4.35 4.59 -18.96
N ALA A 183 3.31 4.14 -19.67
CA ALA A 183 1.93 4.58 -19.46
C ALA A 183 1.40 4.10 -18.10
N ASN A 184 1.68 2.85 -17.69
CA ASN A 184 1.31 2.34 -16.36
C ASN A 184 1.96 3.18 -15.24
N GLN A 185 3.26 3.45 -15.37
CA GLN A 185 3.98 4.27 -14.40
C GLN A 185 3.50 5.73 -14.39
N SER A 186 3.06 6.25 -15.54
CA SER A 186 2.44 7.58 -15.63
C SER A 186 1.06 7.61 -14.98
N LEU A 187 0.25 6.57 -15.14
CA LEU A 187 -1.04 6.43 -14.44
C LEU A 187 -0.82 6.32 -12.92
N TYR A 188 0.17 5.56 -12.48
CA TYR A 188 0.54 5.46 -11.07
C TYR A 188 0.92 6.84 -10.50
N LEU A 189 1.81 7.58 -11.17
CA LEU A 189 2.20 8.92 -10.75
C LEU A 189 1.01 9.88 -10.70
N SER A 190 0.15 9.86 -11.72
CA SER A 190 -1.06 10.69 -11.73
C SER A 190 -2.02 10.34 -10.60
N SER A 191 -2.18 9.05 -10.28
CA SER A 191 -3.00 8.57 -9.16
C SER A 191 -2.44 9.05 -7.83
N ASN A 192 -1.12 8.97 -7.63
CA ASN A 192 -0.45 9.50 -6.45
C ASN A 192 -0.71 11.00 -6.27
N MET A 193 -0.57 11.79 -7.34
CA MET A 193 -0.86 13.23 -7.30
C MET A 193 -2.33 13.51 -6.98
N LEU A 194 -3.26 12.74 -7.54
CA LEU A 194 -4.68 12.86 -7.24
C LEU A 194 -4.97 12.56 -5.76
N PHE A 195 -4.53 11.42 -5.23
CA PHE A 195 -4.76 11.09 -3.82
C PHE A 195 -4.09 12.08 -2.86
N ALA A 196 -2.86 12.49 -3.15
CA ALA A 196 -2.14 13.51 -2.41
C ALA A 196 -2.92 14.85 -2.39
N GLY A 197 -3.42 15.26 -3.56
CA GLY A 197 -4.24 16.45 -3.72
C GLY A 197 -5.57 16.36 -2.97
N ILE A 198 -6.27 15.22 -3.01
CA ILE A 198 -7.52 14.99 -2.27
C ILE A 198 -7.26 15.10 -0.76
N ILE A 199 -6.25 14.38 -0.25
CA ILE A 199 -5.88 14.40 1.16
C ILE A 199 -5.56 15.81 1.61
N GLY A 200 -4.77 16.53 0.81
CA GLY A 200 -4.44 17.91 1.10
C GLY A 200 -5.67 18.83 1.09
N VAL A 201 -6.51 18.81 0.06
CA VAL A 201 -7.70 19.68 0.01
C VAL A 201 -8.63 19.46 1.21
N ILE A 202 -8.74 18.21 1.69
CA ILE A 202 -9.45 17.90 2.93
C ILE A 202 -8.71 18.46 4.15
N ALA A 203 -7.40 18.22 4.27
CA ALA A 203 -6.57 18.67 5.40
C ALA A 203 -6.48 20.20 5.51
N SER A 204 -6.57 20.93 4.38
CA SER A 204 -6.60 22.39 4.36
C SER A 204 -7.95 23.01 4.70
N GLY A 205 -8.98 22.18 4.91
CA GLY A 205 -10.33 22.64 5.24
C GLY A 205 -11.11 23.21 4.05
N VAL A 206 -10.58 23.10 2.83
CA VAL A 206 -11.28 23.54 1.60
C VAL A 206 -12.54 22.71 1.36
N ILE A 207 -12.46 21.39 1.59
CA ILE A 207 -13.60 20.47 1.52
C ILE A 207 -13.84 19.86 2.89
N LYS A 208 -15.06 20.02 3.42
CA LYS A 208 -15.52 19.33 4.63
C LYS A 208 -15.98 17.93 4.26
N ALA A 209 -15.12 16.93 4.40
CA ALA A 209 -15.42 15.54 4.06
C ALA A 209 -16.24 14.81 5.15
N LYS A 210 -17.38 15.37 5.58
CA LYS A 210 -18.27 14.77 6.60
C LYS A 210 -18.74 13.36 6.24
N PHE A 211 -18.90 13.09 4.95
CA PHE A 211 -19.25 11.75 4.47
C PHE A 211 -18.18 10.71 4.86
N LEU A 212 -16.89 11.06 4.88
CA LEU A 212 -15.81 10.13 5.31
C LEU A 212 -15.87 9.79 6.81
N THR A 213 -16.68 10.50 7.59
CA THR A 213 -16.85 10.29 9.04
C THR A 213 -18.11 9.49 9.40
N ILE A 214 -18.82 8.92 8.42
CA ILE A 214 -19.94 8.02 8.73
C ILE A 214 -19.44 6.70 9.33
N ALA A 215 -20.24 6.12 10.23
CA ALA A 215 -19.86 4.92 10.97
C ALA A 215 -19.39 3.73 10.08
N PRO A 216 -20.03 3.41 8.94
CA PRO A 216 -19.55 2.35 8.05
C PRO A 216 -18.14 2.61 7.50
N LEU A 217 -17.83 3.84 7.05
CA LEU A 217 -16.51 4.18 6.51
C LEU A 217 -15.44 4.20 7.59
N ILE A 218 -15.77 4.69 8.79
CA ILE A 218 -14.87 4.61 9.94
C ILE A 218 -14.57 3.14 10.27
N TYR A 219 -15.58 2.27 10.23
CA TYR A 219 -15.39 0.84 10.49
C TYR A 219 -14.50 0.18 9.43
N LEU A 220 -14.75 0.44 8.14
CA LEU A 220 -13.87 -0.01 7.06
C LEU A 220 -12.44 0.50 7.23
N GLY A 221 -12.26 1.74 7.67
CA GLY A 221 -10.95 2.29 8.01
C GLY A 221 -10.24 1.54 9.14
N LYS A 222 -10.98 1.04 10.15
CA LYS A 222 -10.42 0.24 11.25
C LYS A 222 -9.94 -1.13 10.80
N ILE A 223 -10.69 -1.79 9.92
CA ILE A 223 -10.34 -3.13 9.39
C ILE A 223 -9.50 -3.07 8.11
N SER A 224 -9.11 -1.88 7.65
CA SER A 224 -8.43 -1.64 6.36
C SER A 224 -7.15 -2.44 6.18
N TYR A 225 -6.40 -2.68 7.26
CA TYR A 225 -5.19 -3.48 7.18
C TYR A 225 -5.49 -4.96 6.90
N GLY A 226 -6.49 -5.52 7.59
CA GLY A 226 -7.03 -6.84 7.27
C GLY A 226 -7.57 -6.92 5.85
N LEU A 227 -8.31 -5.90 5.38
CA LEU A 227 -8.81 -5.84 4.00
C LEU A 227 -7.66 -5.90 3.00
N TYR A 228 -6.61 -5.11 3.21
CA TYR A 228 -5.41 -5.13 2.37
C TYR A 228 -4.74 -6.50 2.37
N LEU A 229 -4.64 -7.19 3.51
CA LEU A 229 -3.86 -8.42 3.58
C LEU A 229 -4.64 -9.66 3.11
N TRP A 230 -5.91 -9.78 3.49
CA TRP A 230 -6.72 -10.97 3.21
C TRP A 230 -7.35 -10.98 1.81
N HIS A 231 -7.43 -9.85 1.10
CA HIS A 231 -8.18 -9.79 -0.16
C HIS A 231 -7.70 -10.78 -1.24
N PRO A 232 -6.39 -11.00 -1.51
CA PRO A 232 -5.99 -11.90 -2.59
C PRO A 232 -6.31 -13.35 -2.24
N PHE A 233 -6.18 -13.69 -0.95
CA PHE A 233 -6.54 -15.01 -0.44
C PHE A 233 -8.06 -15.26 -0.55
N ALA A 234 -8.88 -14.27 -0.20
CA ALA A 234 -10.33 -14.35 -0.37
C ALA A 234 -10.74 -14.47 -1.85
N ILE A 235 -10.08 -13.71 -2.73
CA ILE A 235 -10.29 -13.79 -4.18
C ILE A 235 -9.96 -15.19 -4.69
N GLN A 236 -8.81 -15.73 -4.30
CA GLN A 236 -8.36 -17.07 -4.69
C GLN A 236 -9.34 -18.17 -4.25
N ILE A 237 -9.88 -18.08 -3.03
CA ILE A 237 -10.90 -19.03 -2.55
C ILE A 237 -12.11 -19.01 -3.48
N VAL A 238 -12.66 -17.84 -3.78
CA VAL A 238 -13.86 -17.72 -4.63
C VAL A 238 -13.56 -18.21 -6.06
N ASP A 239 -12.42 -17.83 -6.62
CA ASP A 239 -12.02 -18.25 -7.97
C ASP A 239 -11.79 -19.76 -8.07
N SER A 240 -11.20 -20.38 -7.04
CA SER A 240 -11.01 -21.83 -6.99
C SER A 240 -12.34 -22.60 -6.93
N LEU A 241 -13.32 -22.09 -6.20
CA LEU A 241 -14.67 -22.68 -6.12
C LEU A 241 -15.42 -22.53 -7.44
N GLN A 242 -15.26 -21.39 -8.12
CA GLN A 242 -15.81 -21.16 -9.45
C GLN A 242 -15.21 -22.15 -10.47
N TYR A 243 -13.89 -22.30 -10.47
CA TYR A 243 -13.19 -23.22 -11.37
C TYR A 243 -13.61 -24.68 -11.16
N ARG A 244 -13.88 -25.09 -9.91
CA ARG A 244 -14.40 -26.42 -9.56
C ARG A 244 -15.89 -26.64 -9.89
N GLY A 245 -16.55 -25.65 -10.50
CA GLY A 245 -17.94 -25.77 -10.96
C GLY A 245 -19.00 -25.53 -9.88
N HIS A 246 -18.64 -25.05 -8.68
CA HIS A 246 -19.63 -24.76 -7.63
C HIS A 246 -20.49 -23.52 -7.93
N PHE A 247 -20.06 -22.66 -8.86
CA PHE A 247 -20.72 -21.39 -9.19
C PHE A 247 -21.12 -21.25 -10.68
N LEU A 248 -21.40 -22.35 -11.36
CA LEU A 248 -21.77 -22.36 -12.80
C LEU A 248 -23.01 -21.50 -13.15
N TRP A 249 -23.84 -21.17 -12.16
CA TRP A 249 -25.11 -20.45 -12.32
C TRP A 249 -25.03 -18.97 -11.90
N ILE A 250 -23.88 -18.51 -11.43
CA ILE A 250 -23.70 -17.18 -10.85
C ILE A 250 -23.10 -16.24 -11.90
N SER A 251 -23.68 -15.05 -12.05
CA SER A 251 -23.15 -14.02 -12.97
C SER A 251 -21.82 -13.44 -12.47
N GLY A 252 -20.98 -12.93 -13.39
CA GLY A 252 -19.70 -12.27 -13.06
C GLY A 252 -19.79 -11.25 -11.91
N PRO A 253 -20.75 -10.30 -11.93
CA PRO A 253 -20.90 -9.33 -10.85
C PRO A 253 -21.19 -9.95 -9.47
N MET A 254 -21.94 -11.06 -9.42
CA MET A 254 -22.22 -11.74 -8.16
C MET A 254 -20.98 -12.44 -7.60
N ILE A 255 -20.06 -12.90 -8.46
CA ILE A 255 -18.76 -13.44 -8.04
C ILE A 255 -17.92 -12.33 -7.41
N ASP A 256 -17.86 -11.14 -8.02
CA ASP A 256 -17.12 -9.99 -7.46
C ASP A 256 -17.69 -9.52 -6.13
N VAL A 257 -19.02 -9.48 -6.00
CA VAL A 257 -19.68 -9.21 -4.71
C VAL A 257 -19.33 -10.28 -3.68
N SER A 258 -19.23 -11.55 -4.08
CA SER A 258 -18.83 -12.64 -3.19
C SER A 258 -17.38 -12.51 -2.73
N LYS A 259 -16.45 -12.12 -3.62
CA LYS A 259 -15.05 -11.81 -3.28
C LYS A 259 -14.95 -10.68 -2.27
N LEU A 260 -15.69 -9.59 -2.50
CA LEU A 260 -15.72 -8.44 -1.60
C LEU A 260 -16.33 -8.82 -0.24
N ALA A 261 -17.46 -9.52 -0.24
CA ALA A 261 -18.13 -9.97 0.98
C ALA A 261 -17.24 -10.89 1.81
N LEU A 262 -16.57 -11.86 1.18
CA LEU A 262 -15.64 -12.76 1.85
C LEU A 262 -14.43 -12.00 2.41
N THR A 263 -13.87 -11.06 1.65
CA THR A 263 -12.77 -10.20 2.11
C THR A 263 -13.16 -9.41 3.36
N ILE A 264 -14.33 -8.76 3.35
CA ILE A 264 -14.83 -7.99 4.50
C ILE A 264 -15.09 -8.91 5.69
N ALA A 265 -15.69 -10.09 5.47
CA ALA A 265 -15.98 -11.04 6.53
C ALA A 265 -14.70 -11.55 7.21
N ILE A 266 -13.72 -12.03 6.45
CA ILE A 266 -12.43 -12.50 6.98
C ILE A 266 -11.73 -11.37 7.72
N SER A 267 -11.68 -10.17 7.14
CA SER A 267 -11.03 -9.01 7.76
C SER A 267 -11.71 -8.55 9.04
N ALA A 268 -13.05 -8.57 9.10
CA ALA A 268 -13.79 -8.24 10.31
C ALA A 268 -13.57 -9.27 11.43
N LEU A 269 -13.53 -10.56 11.09
CA LEU A 269 -13.24 -11.64 12.05
C LEU A 269 -11.80 -11.54 12.55
N SER A 270 -10.83 -11.40 11.63
CA SER A 270 -9.41 -11.14 11.92
C SER A 270 -9.25 -9.96 12.87
N PHE A 271 -9.89 -8.83 12.56
CA PHE A 271 -9.79 -7.64 13.37
C PHE A 271 -10.30 -7.86 14.79
N LYS A 272 -11.50 -8.46 14.93
CA LYS A 272 -12.15 -8.65 16.22
C LYS A 272 -11.41 -9.63 17.12
N PHE A 273 -10.99 -10.76 16.56
CA PHE A 273 -10.46 -11.87 17.35
C PHE A 273 -8.95 -11.87 17.47
N PHE A 274 -8.23 -11.31 16.49
CA PHE A 274 -6.78 -11.37 16.45
C PHE A 274 -6.12 -10.00 16.59
N GLU A 275 -6.49 -9.01 15.78
CA GLU A 275 -5.78 -7.72 15.75
C GLU A 275 -6.07 -6.85 16.99
N LEU A 276 -7.33 -6.81 17.44
CA LEU A 276 -7.77 -5.95 18.53
C LEU A 276 -7.00 -6.16 19.86
N PRO A 277 -6.69 -7.40 20.30
CA PRO A 277 -5.78 -7.65 21.42
C PRO A 277 -4.43 -6.92 21.31
N PHE A 278 -3.73 -7.02 20.18
CA PHE A 278 -2.43 -6.37 19.99
C PHE A 278 -2.53 -4.85 19.92
N LEU A 279 -3.60 -4.34 19.29
CA LEU A 279 -3.87 -2.90 19.26
C LEU A 279 -4.16 -2.33 20.65
N ARG A 280 -4.73 -3.10 21.58
CA ARG A 280 -4.90 -2.67 22.99
C ARG A 280 -3.58 -2.68 23.76
N LEU A 281 -2.65 -3.58 23.42
CA LEU A 281 -1.30 -3.60 24.02
C LEU A 281 -0.48 -2.38 23.60
N LYS A 282 -0.69 -1.89 22.38
CA LYS A 282 -0.04 -0.68 21.85
C LYS A 282 -0.31 0.55 22.73
N ASP A 283 -1.56 0.75 23.14
CA ASP A 283 -1.95 1.91 23.96
C ASP A 283 -1.28 1.85 25.34
N LYS A 284 -1.27 0.66 25.95
CA LYS A 284 -0.58 0.41 27.23
C LYS A 284 0.93 0.60 27.12
N ALA A 285 1.59 0.04 26.11
CA ALA A 285 3.05 0.14 25.96
C ALA A 285 3.54 1.60 25.90
N SER A 286 2.72 2.48 25.33
CA SER A 286 3.04 3.91 25.26
C SER A 286 2.94 4.63 26.60
N GLU A 287 1.99 4.22 27.45
CA GLU A 287 1.88 4.75 28.81
C GLU A 287 3.08 4.35 29.66
N TRP A 288 3.62 3.14 29.46
CA TRP A 288 4.77 2.63 30.21
C TRP A 288 6.06 3.34 29.82
N LEU A 289 6.25 3.60 28.52
CA LEU A 289 7.43 4.33 28.02
C LEU A 289 7.42 5.83 28.34
N ASN A 290 6.27 6.40 28.70
CA ASN A 290 6.16 7.82 29.04
C ASN A 290 6.17 8.08 30.57
N ARG A 291 6.27 7.02 31.38
CA ARG A 291 6.58 7.10 32.81
C ARG A 291 8.08 7.12 33.02
#